data_AF-A0A0A1T6S5-F1
#
_entry.id   AF-A0A0A1T6S5-F1
#
_cell.length_a   1.000
_cell.length_b   1.000
_cell.length_c   1.000
_cell.angle_alpha   90.00
_cell.angle_beta   90.00
_cell.angle_gamma   90.00
#
_symmetry.space_group_name_H-M   'P 1'
#
loop_
_entity.id
_entity.type
_entity.pdbx_description
1 polymer ?
#
loop_
_entity_poly.entity_id
_entity_poly.type
_entity_poly.pdbx_seq_one_letter_code
_entity_poly.pdbx_strand_id
1 'polypeptide(L)'
;MAFHQFGLLPAKVRQRIWQLTVAEDEREICLLWPTNLDIGYKNSQVLERLPLFPLTVDTAFPTAMHVCRESRATMQSASSGVRFRASAAAQCSVPFRAYHPALDTLYVGRDSMHLLNMPTMFEASSGVHPTPEQVSAMQPWFDTLKQAKSIAIEGPYLASKIENLMDISWASLKASGQDNPPPHPITIEYVVASSQFDESVAMRYLNFKQPGRRCKLVPLSPEALDRVRIYPTPLGDRDGDPVPVPQAIAGAREIACDYYGVMQGEEDYRNSLEINPCTFVERQPDGTWRECCQERTYKPLNDNFELFGSGPPVQLQDRPDPEVVRIHDVDIAFEPWMDPHTAMPRGPL
;
A
#
# COMPACT_ATOMS: atom_id res chain seq x y z
N MET A 1 -14.42 -13.67 -36.95
CA MET A 1 -14.70 -15.11 -37.03
C MET A 1 -15.82 -15.44 -36.07
N ALA A 2 -16.78 -16.26 -36.47
CA ALA A 2 -17.83 -16.70 -35.56
C ALA A 2 -17.29 -17.78 -34.61
N PHE A 3 -17.70 -17.74 -33.33
CA PHE A 3 -17.16 -18.63 -32.28
C PHE A 3 -17.31 -20.13 -32.61
N HIS A 4 -18.27 -20.52 -33.45
CA HIS A 4 -18.43 -21.91 -33.91
C HIS A 4 -17.21 -22.44 -34.69
N GLN A 5 -16.43 -21.57 -35.33
CA GLN A 5 -15.21 -21.98 -36.03
C GLN A 5 -14.05 -22.27 -35.07
N PHE A 6 -14.07 -21.69 -33.87
CA PHE A 6 -13.03 -21.91 -32.87
C PHE A 6 -12.94 -23.38 -32.46
N GLY A 7 -14.07 -24.03 -32.24
CA GLY A 7 -14.13 -25.46 -31.89
C GLY A 7 -13.58 -26.40 -32.98
N LEU A 8 -13.50 -25.94 -34.23
CA LEU A 8 -12.95 -26.72 -35.35
C LEU A 8 -11.41 -26.65 -35.42
N LEU A 9 -10.77 -25.71 -34.71
CA LEU A 9 -9.32 -25.59 -34.69
C LEU A 9 -8.68 -26.77 -33.93
N PRO A 10 -7.45 -27.20 -34.29
CA PRO A 10 -6.71 -28.19 -33.52
C PRO A 10 -6.53 -27.75 -32.07
N ALA A 11 -6.58 -28.70 -31.12
CA ALA A 11 -6.49 -28.41 -29.68
C ALA A 11 -5.27 -27.56 -29.30
N LYS A 12 -4.10 -27.83 -29.90
CA LYS A 12 -2.88 -27.04 -29.68
C LYS A 12 -3.03 -25.57 -30.09
N VAL A 13 -3.75 -25.31 -31.19
CA VAL A 13 -4.02 -23.94 -31.67
C VAL A 13 -4.98 -23.24 -30.71
N ARG A 14 -6.06 -23.92 -30.28
CA ARG A 14 -7.00 -23.36 -29.30
C ARG A 14 -6.33 -23.05 -27.97
N GLN A 15 -5.50 -23.96 -27.45
CA GLN A 15 -4.71 -23.74 -26.25
C GLN A 15 -3.79 -22.52 -26.40
N ARG A 16 -3.10 -22.38 -27.54
CA ARG A 16 -2.22 -21.24 -27.79
C ARG A 16 -3.01 -19.93 -27.87
N ILE A 17 -4.19 -19.94 -28.51
CA ILE A 17 -5.08 -18.78 -28.53
C ILE A 17 -5.47 -18.40 -27.09
N TRP A 18 -5.88 -19.36 -26.26
CA TRP A 18 -6.21 -19.07 -24.86
C TRP A 18 -5.02 -18.49 -24.09
N GLN A 19 -3.82 -19.03 -24.24
CA GLN A 19 -2.61 -18.47 -23.61
C GLN A 19 -2.34 -17.02 -24.04
N LEU A 20 -2.65 -16.66 -25.29
CA LEU A 20 -2.52 -15.28 -25.78
C LEU A 20 -3.63 -14.35 -25.30
N THR A 21 -4.68 -14.87 -24.65
CA THR A 21 -5.77 -14.09 -24.04
C THR A 21 -5.59 -13.83 -22.55
N VAL A 22 -4.46 -14.25 -21.95
CA VAL A 22 -4.09 -13.78 -20.62
C VAL A 22 -4.00 -12.26 -20.72
N ALA A 23 -4.85 -11.57 -19.96
CA ALA A 23 -5.04 -10.13 -20.08
C ALA A 23 -3.72 -9.38 -19.85
N GLU A 24 -3.62 -8.19 -20.43
CA GLU A 24 -2.56 -7.22 -20.14
C GLU A 24 -2.51 -6.94 -18.63
N ASP A 25 -1.31 -6.66 -18.13
CA ASP A 25 -1.12 -6.40 -16.71
C ASP A 25 -1.90 -5.13 -16.30
N GLU A 26 -2.96 -5.31 -15.51
CA GLU A 26 -3.62 -4.21 -14.82
C GLU A 26 -2.73 -3.73 -13.66
N ARG A 27 -2.78 -2.42 -13.38
CA ARG A 27 -2.23 -1.85 -12.15
C ARG A 27 -2.99 -2.40 -10.96
N GLU A 28 -2.27 -3.02 -10.03
CA GLU A 28 -2.80 -3.54 -8.78
C GLU A 28 -2.13 -2.83 -7.59
N ILE A 29 -2.61 -3.13 -6.39
CA ILE A 29 -2.07 -2.58 -5.14
C ILE A 29 -1.28 -3.66 -4.41
N CYS A 30 -0.01 -3.36 -4.15
CA CYS A 30 0.84 -4.15 -3.28
C CYS A 30 0.65 -3.71 -1.84
N LEU A 31 -0.13 -4.47 -1.10
CA LEU A 31 -0.25 -4.35 0.34
C LEU A 31 0.94 -5.04 1.00
N LEU A 32 1.58 -4.35 1.95
CA LEU A 32 2.69 -4.93 2.71
C LEU A 32 2.20 -6.02 3.66
N TRP A 33 3.03 -7.05 3.81
CA TRP A 33 2.81 -8.12 4.78
C TRP A 33 4.03 -8.36 5.66
N PRO A 34 3.84 -8.48 6.98
CA PRO A 34 2.59 -8.23 7.72
C PRO A 34 2.15 -6.76 7.64
N THR A 35 0.87 -6.50 7.94
CA THR A 35 0.29 -5.15 7.81
C THR A 35 0.70 -4.23 8.96
N ASN A 36 1.18 -4.79 10.06
CA ASN A 36 1.40 -4.17 11.36
C ASN A 36 2.86 -4.25 11.81
N LEU A 37 3.75 -3.74 10.98
CA LEU A 37 5.20 -3.87 11.16
C LEU A 37 5.77 -2.98 12.27
N ASP A 38 5.03 -1.97 12.72
CA ASP A 38 5.52 -1.01 13.72
C ASP A 38 5.16 -1.39 15.17
N ILE A 39 4.13 -2.20 15.37
CA ILE A 39 3.47 -2.32 16.68
C ILE A 39 3.79 -3.65 17.34
N GLY A 40 4.22 -3.59 18.61
CA GLY A 40 4.52 -4.77 19.43
C GLY A 40 5.94 -5.33 19.25
N TYR A 41 6.79 -4.68 18.46
CA TYR A 41 8.20 -5.06 18.30
C TYR A 41 9.13 -4.08 19.04
N LYS A 42 10.21 -4.61 19.62
CA LYS A 42 11.27 -3.77 20.20
C LYS A 42 12.11 -3.14 19.09
N ASN A 43 12.67 -1.95 19.32
CA ASN A 43 13.57 -1.29 18.36
C ASN A 43 14.77 -2.15 17.93
N SER A 44 15.22 -3.09 18.78
CA SER A 44 16.30 -4.03 18.46
C SER A 44 15.91 -5.12 17.44
N GLN A 45 14.62 -5.32 17.19
CA GLN A 45 14.08 -6.38 16.33
C GLN A 45 13.86 -5.87 14.89
N VAL A 46 14.90 -5.30 14.28
CA VAL A 46 14.80 -4.67 12.95
C VAL A 46 14.24 -5.63 11.89
N LEU A 47 14.67 -6.90 11.90
CA LEU A 47 14.22 -7.91 10.93
C LEU A 47 12.71 -8.20 11.03
N GLU A 48 12.16 -8.15 12.24
CA GLU A 48 10.72 -8.31 12.48
C GLU A 48 9.91 -7.13 11.93
N ARG A 49 10.56 -5.98 11.71
CA ARG A 49 9.89 -4.77 11.23
C ARG A 49 9.95 -4.62 9.71
N LEU A 50 10.47 -5.61 8.98
CA LEU A 50 10.54 -5.62 7.52
C LEU A 50 9.40 -6.41 6.90
N PRO A 51 8.93 -6.03 5.70
CA PRO A 51 7.97 -6.83 4.96
C PRO A 51 8.60 -8.15 4.50
N LEU A 52 7.77 -9.19 4.37
CA LEU A 52 8.19 -10.47 3.84
C LEU A 52 8.29 -10.42 2.30
N PHE A 53 9.41 -10.90 1.77
CA PHE A 53 9.65 -11.01 0.33
C PHE A 53 9.45 -12.46 -0.16
N PRO A 54 9.07 -12.66 -1.44
CA PRO A 54 8.81 -11.62 -2.44
C PRO A 54 7.48 -10.88 -2.21
N LEU A 55 7.44 -9.60 -2.57
CA LEU A 55 6.19 -8.84 -2.58
C LEU A 55 5.29 -9.34 -3.71
N THR A 56 3.99 -9.42 -3.44
CA THR A 56 3.01 -9.97 -4.38
C THR A 56 1.75 -9.12 -4.41
N VAL A 57 1.04 -9.16 -5.53
CA VAL A 57 -0.25 -8.49 -5.72
C VAL A 57 -1.32 -9.52 -6.08
N ASP A 58 -2.51 -9.38 -5.50
CA ASP A 58 -3.69 -10.12 -5.95
C ASP A 58 -4.16 -9.55 -7.29
N THR A 59 -4.43 -10.40 -8.28
CA THR A 59 -4.89 -9.96 -9.61
C THR A 59 -6.35 -10.34 -9.87
N ALA A 60 -6.94 -9.82 -10.94
CA ALA A 60 -8.21 -10.33 -11.44
C ALA A 60 -8.08 -11.79 -11.90
N PHE A 61 -9.16 -12.56 -11.76
CA PHE A 61 -9.32 -13.76 -12.58
C PHE A 61 -9.29 -13.37 -14.06
N PRO A 62 -8.40 -13.96 -14.88
CA PRO A 62 -8.41 -13.69 -16.31
C PRO A 62 -9.78 -13.94 -16.91
N THR A 63 -10.28 -13.01 -17.73
CA THR A 63 -11.59 -13.13 -18.39
C THR A 63 -11.76 -14.48 -19.09
N ALA A 64 -10.68 -15.00 -19.67
CA ALA A 64 -10.64 -16.32 -20.30
C ALA A 64 -11.11 -17.47 -19.36
N MET A 65 -10.90 -17.40 -18.05
CA MET A 65 -11.35 -18.43 -17.09
C MET A 65 -12.87 -18.55 -16.98
N HIS A 66 -13.60 -17.53 -17.44
CA HIS A 66 -15.06 -17.45 -17.36
C HIS A 66 -15.76 -17.90 -18.67
N VAL A 67 -15.02 -18.15 -19.75
CA VAL A 67 -15.59 -18.48 -21.06
C VAL A 67 -16.08 -19.93 -21.15
N CYS A 68 -15.19 -20.91 -20.96
CA CYS A 68 -15.54 -22.32 -21.02
C CYS A 68 -14.59 -23.19 -20.17
N ARG A 69 -14.82 -24.51 -20.15
CA ARG A 69 -13.98 -25.45 -19.39
C ARG A 69 -12.55 -25.55 -19.93
N GLU A 70 -12.39 -25.55 -21.26
CA GLU A 70 -11.08 -25.65 -21.94
C GLU A 70 -10.20 -24.43 -21.64
N SER A 71 -10.77 -23.22 -21.71
CA SER A 71 -10.05 -21.99 -21.41
C SER A 71 -9.62 -21.94 -19.94
N ARG A 72 -10.52 -22.29 -19.02
CA ARG A 72 -10.20 -22.39 -17.59
C ARG A 72 -9.06 -23.36 -17.30
N ALA A 73 -9.12 -24.56 -17.87
CA ALA A 73 -8.05 -25.55 -17.71
C ALA A 73 -6.72 -25.06 -18.29
N THR A 74 -6.77 -24.31 -19.40
CA THR A 74 -5.58 -23.68 -19.99
C THR A 74 -4.99 -22.63 -19.06
N MET A 75 -5.81 -21.74 -18.50
CA MET A 75 -5.38 -20.69 -17.57
C MET A 75 -4.80 -21.25 -16.27
N GLN A 76 -5.35 -22.35 -15.76
CA GLN A 76 -4.86 -23.03 -14.56
C GLN A 76 -3.62 -23.89 -14.81
N SER A 77 -3.21 -24.08 -16.07
CA SER A 77 -2.00 -24.84 -16.39
C SER A 77 -0.74 -23.99 -16.18
N ALA A 78 0.37 -24.62 -15.81
CA ALA A 78 1.66 -23.93 -15.65
C ALA A 78 2.11 -23.19 -16.93
N SER A 79 1.64 -23.62 -18.11
CA SER A 79 1.97 -23.02 -19.41
C SER A 79 1.30 -21.66 -19.67
N SER A 80 0.30 -21.26 -18.86
CA SER A 80 -0.33 -19.94 -19.00
C SER A 80 0.52 -18.81 -18.42
N GLY A 81 1.45 -19.13 -17.50
CA GLY A 81 2.15 -18.14 -16.69
C GLY A 81 1.32 -17.52 -15.56
N VAL A 82 0.02 -17.80 -15.48
CA VAL A 82 -0.86 -17.31 -14.41
C VAL A 82 -0.58 -18.14 -13.15
N ARG A 83 -0.18 -17.46 -12.07
CA ARG A 83 0.09 -18.10 -10.78
C ARG A 83 -1.14 -18.04 -9.92
N PHE A 84 -1.37 -19.10 -9.14
CA PHE A 84 -2.47 -19.18 -8.21
C PHE A 84 -1.96 -19.59 -6.83
N ARG A 85 -2.55 -19.01 -5.78
CA ARG A 85 -2.26 -19.36 -4.38
C ARG A 85 -3.54 -19.69 -3.63
N ALA A 86 -3.40 -20.39 -2.50
CA ALA A 86 -4.55 -20.73 -1.68
C ALA A 86 -5.13 -19.49 -0.99
N SER A 87 -6.47 -19.41 -0.94
CA SER A 87 -7.22 -18.40 -0.19
C SER A 87 -8.39 -19.10 0.53
N ALA A 88 -8.29 -19.18 1.84
CA ALA A 88 -9.33 -19.57 2.77
C ALA A 88 -10.57 -18.67 2.69
N ALA A 89 -10.41 -17.35 2.58
CA ALA A 89 -11.56 -16.43 2.45
C ALA A 89 -12.29 -16.63 1.12
N ALA A 90 -11.57 -16.78 0.01
CA ALA A 90 -12.20 -17.07 -1.28
C ALA A 90 -12.65 -18.54 -1.43
N GLN A 91 -12.24 -19.42 -0.50
CA GLN A 91 -12.44 -20.87 -0.55
C GLN A 91 -11.99 -21.50 -1.88
N CYS A 92 -11.06 -20.86 -2.58
CA CYS A 92 -10.53 -21.30 -3.87
C CYS A 92 -9.14 -20.70 -4.11
N SER A 93 -8.45 -21.19 -5.14
CA SER A 93 -7.19 -20.60 -5.55
C SER A 93 -7.41 -19.27 -6.24
N VAL A 94 -6.72 -18.22 -5.78
CA VAL A 94 -6.80 -16.87 -6.33
C VAL A 94 -5.57 -16.57 -7.19
N PRO A 95 -5.73 -15.85 -8.31
CA PRO A 95 -4.61 -15.46 -9.15
C PRO A 95 -3.80 -14.36 -8.47
N PHE A 96 -2.48 -14.41 -8.64
CA PHE A 96 -1.57 -13.41 -8.13
C PHE A 96 -0.35 -13.28 -9.05
N ARG A 97 0.45 -12.23 -8.85
CA ARG A 97 1.78 -12.11 -9.45
C ARG A 97 2.75 -11.44 -8.49
N ALA A 98 4.03 -11.46 -8.84
CA ALA A 98 5.04 -10.66 -8.15
C ALA A 98 4.73 -9.17 -8.35
N TYR A 99 5.05 -8.35 -7.34
CA TYR A 99 4.99 -6.90 -7.43
C TYR A 99 5.83 -6.40 -8.61
N HIS A 100 5.25 -5.52 -9.42
CA HIS A 100 5.90 -4.91 -10.57
C HIS A 100 6.08 -3.40 -10.32
N PRO A 101 7.27 -2.93 -9.90
CA PRO A 101 7.45 -1.55 -9.42
C PRO A 101 7.06 -0.45 -10.40
N ALA A 102 7.19 -0.70 -11.70
CA ALA A 102 6.82 0.27 -12.74
C ALA A 102 5.32 0.30 -13.07
N LEU A 103 4.53 -0.63 -12.55
CA LEU A 103 3.11 -0.77 -12.86
C LEU A 103 2.23 -0.65 -11.61
N ASP A 104 2.61 -1.33 -10.53
CA ASP A 104 1.83 -1.45 -9.32
C ASP A 104 2.07 -0.31 -8.34
N THR A 105 1.06 -0.06 -7.51
CA THR A 105 1.17 0.87 -6.39
C THR A 105 1.59 0.17 -5.13
N LEU A 106 2.69 0.61 -4.53
CA LEU A 106 3.12 0.14 -3.23
C LEU A 106 2.35 0.91 -2.15
N TYR A 107 1.51 0.24 -1.37
CA TYR A 107 0.77 0.88 -0.29
C TYR A 107 1.53 0.77 1.04
N VAL A 108 1.90 1.92 1.59
CA VAL A 108 2.53 2.07 2.90
C VAL A 108 1.51 2.67 3.85
N GLY A 109 0.72 1.79 4.47
CA GLY A 109 -0.22 2.16 5.52
C GLY A 109 0.48 2.62 6.80
N ARG A 110 -0.31 3.13 7.73
CA ARG A 110 0.17 3.72 8.98
C ARG A 110 1.11 2.82 9.76
N ASP A 111 0.74 1.56 9.96
CA ASP A 111 1.55 0.61 10.75
C ASP A 111 2.83 0.13 10.02
N SER A 112 3.12 0.68 8.83
CA SER A 112 4.34 0.44 8.07
C SER A 112 5.09 1.75 7.77
N MET A 113 4.64 2.89 8.30
CA MET A 113 5.19 4.21 8.00
C MET A 113 6.67 4.36 8.37
N HIS A 114 7.13 3.67 9.42
CA HIS A 114 8.54 3.69 9.84
C HIS A 114 9.47 3.20 8.73
N LEU A 115 9.00 2.35 7.82
CA LEU A 115 9.77 1.84 6.69
C LEU A 115 10.20 2.93 5.71
N LEU A 116 9.50 4.05 5.65
CA LEU A 116 9.90 5.19 4.83
C LEU A 116 11.06 5.98 5.45
N ASN A 117 11.23 5.94 6.78
CA ASN A 117 12.35 6.59 7.46
C ASN A 117 13.61 5.72 7.39
N MET A 118 13.48 4.43 7.06
CA MET A 118 14.60 3.50 7.09
C MET A 118 15.78 3.96 6.22
N PRO A 119 15.63 4.52 5.00
CA PRO A 119 16.77 5.00 4.22
C PRO A 119 17.57 6.10 4.95
N THR A 120 16.89 7.04 5.61
CA THR A 120 17.51 8.19 6.28
C THR A 120 18.15 7.81 7.63
N MET A 121 17.66 6.75 8.29
CA MET A 121 18.28 6.24 9.53
C MET A 121 19.73 5.73 9.37
N PHE A 122 20.14 5.29 8.17
CA PHE A 122 21.52 4.85 7.92
C PHE A 122 22.48 6.02 7.70
N GLU A 123 21.96 7.12 7.18
CA GLU A 123 22.72 8.32 6.87
C GLU A 123 22.84 9.24 8.09
N ALA A 124 21.82 9.24 8.97
CA ALA A 124 21.78 10.05 10.18
C ALA A 124 22.52 9.38 11.36
N SER A 125 23.47 10.13 11.93
CA SER A 125 24.42 9.82 13.02
C SER A 125 23.83 9.40 14.38
N SER A 126 22.75 8.63 14.42
CA SER A 126 22.02 8.25 15.64
C SER A 126 22.75 7.26 16.57
N GLY A 127 24.04 7.02 16.35
CA GLY A 127 24.91 6.20 17.23
C GLY A 127 24.65 4.69 17.19
N VAL A 128 23.50 4.26 16.64
CA VAL A 128 23.18 2.86 16.41
C VAL A 128 23.40 2.55 14.93
N HIS A 129 24.62 2.12 14.60
CA HIS A 129 24.88 1.63 13.26
C HIS A 129 24.25 0.24 13.09
N PRO A 130 23.39 0.04 12.09
CA PRO A 130 22.86 -1.28 11.79
C PRO A 130 24.00 -2.23 11.42
N THR A 131 23.87 -3.47 11.85
CA THR A 131 24.84 -4.51 11.52
C THR A 131 24.85 -4.79 10.02
N PRO A 132 25.96 -5.32 9.46
CA PRO A 132 26.00 -5.72 8.05
C PRO A 132 24.87 -6.68 7.65
N GLU A 133 24.45 -7.56 8.56
CA GLU A 133 23.33 -8.47 8.36
C GLU A 133 22.01 -7.71 8.23
N GLN A 134 21.76 -6.71 9.08
CA GLN A 134 20.57 -5.86 9.00
C GLN A 134 20.56 -5.03 7.71
N VAL A 135 21.71 -4.44 7.33
CA VAL A 135 21.85 -3.73 6.05
C VAL A 135 21.47 -4.66 4.89
N SER A 136 22.03 -5.87 4.87
CA SER A 136 21.77 -6.86 3.81
C SER A 136 20.30 -7.29 3.78
N ALA A 137 19.65 -7.47 4.94
CA ALA A 137 18.25 -7.87 5.02
C ALA A 137 17.29 -6.75 4.56
N MET A 138 17.72 -5.49 4.69
CA MET A 138 16.92 -4.32 4.32
C MET A 138 17.10 -3.91 2.86
N GLN A 139 18.19 -4.33 2.22
CA GLN A 139 18.49 -3.98 0.84
C GLN A 139 17.32 -4.25 -0.13
N PRO A 140 16.61 -5.40 -0.08
CA PRO A 140 15.47 -5.65 -0.97
C PRO A 140 14.35 -4.63 -0.82
N TRP A 141 14.12 -4.12 0.40
CA TRP A 141 13.14 -3.07 0.66
C TRP A 141 13.56 -1.73 0.05
N PHE A 142 14.82 -1.35 0.21
CA PHE A 142 15.34 -0.13 -0.40
C PHE A 142 15.32 -0.18 -1.92
N ASP A 143 15.68 -1.32 -2.50
CA ASP A 143 15.61 -1.51 -3.95
C ASP A 143 14.17 -1.44 -4.45
N THR A 144 13.21 -1.96 -3.67
CA THR A 144 11.78 -1.84 -3.96
C THR A 144 11.34 -0.37 -3.96
N LEU A 145 11.67 0.38 -2.90
CA LEU A 145 11.31 1.80 -2.80
C LEU A 145 11.89 2.64 -3.94
N LYS A 146 13.15 2.38 -4.32
CA LYS A 146 13.83 3.08 -5.42
C LYS A 146 13.25 2.78 -6.80
N GLN A 147 12.61 1.62 -6.95
CA GLN A 147 12.03 1.19 -8.22
C GLN A 147 10.54 1.54 -8.34
N ALA A 148 9.86 1.75 -7.21
CA ALA A 148 8.44 2.06 -7.16
C ALA A 148 8.15 3.36 -7.91
N LYS A 149 7.27 3.28 -8.92
CA LYS A 149 6.79 4.46 -9.64
C LYS A 149 5.55 5.08 -8.99
N SER A 150 4.85 4.32 -8.16
CA SER A 150 3.70 4.80 -7.41
C SER A 150 3.73 4.28 -5.98
N ILE A 151 3.58 5.20 -5.03
CA ILE A 151 3.48 4.89 -3.60
C ILE A 151 2.19 5.47 -3.06
N ALA A 152 1.37 4.64 -2.43
CA ALA A 152 0.18 5.05 -1.72
C ALA A 152 0.46 5.19 -0.23
N ILE A 153 -0.01 6.28 0.37
CA ILE A 153 0.20 6.63 1.77
C ILE A 153 -1.09 7.19 2.35
N GLU A 154 -1.34 6.91 3.62
CA GLU A 154 -2.46 7.49 4.35
C GLU A 154 -2.30 9.01 4.48
N GLY A 155 -3.32 9.74 4.04
CA GLY A 155 -3.31 11.18 3.89
C GLY A 155 -2.83 11.97 5.12
N PRO A 156 -3.34 11.69 6.34
CA PRO A 156 -2.93 12.41 7.55
C PRO A 156 -1.43 12.38 7.83
N TYR A 157 -0.71 11.39 7.28
CA TYR A 157 0.72 11.20 7.51
C TYR A 157 1.61 11.76 6.41
N LEU A 158 1.06 12.16 5.25
CA LEU A 158 1.85 12.63 4.11
C LEU A 158 2.81 13.76 4.51
N ALA A 159 2.30 14.79 5.19
CA ALA A 159 3.10 15.94 5.61
C ALA A 159 4.34 15.53 6.42
N SER A 160 4.20 14.56 7.34
CA SER A 160 5.31 14.06 8.17
C SER A 160 6.29 13.11 7.46
N LYS A 161 6.00 12.76 6.19
CA LYS A 161 6.75 11.77 5.41
C LYS A 161 7.17 12.28 4.04
N ILE A 162 6.76 13.49 3.68
CA ILE A 162 7.02 14.05 2.35
C ILE A 162 8.52 14.15 2.07
N GLU A 163 9.32 14.53 3.06
CA GLU A 163 10.79 14.59 2.98
C GLU A 163 11.38 13.21 2.63
N ASN A 164 10.97 12.16 3.35
CA ASN A 164 11.44 10.80 3.08
C ASN A 164 11.02 10.33 1.67
N LEU A 165 9.80 10.66 1.23
CA LEU A 165 9.34 10.31 -0.13
C LEU A 165 10.13 11.05 -1.20
N MET A 166 10.53 12.30 -0.95
CA MET A 166 11.40 13.07 -1.83
C MET A 166 12.82 12.49 -1.88
N ASP A 167 13.39 12.09 -0.74
CA ASP A 167 14.68 11.42 -0.68
C ASP A 167 14.66 10.09 -1.46
N ILE A 168 13.59 9.31 -1.33
CA ILE A 168 13.38 8.07 -2.11
C ILE A 168 13.28 8.40 -3.60
N SER A 169 12.49 9.41 -3.97
CA SER A 169 12.35 9.87 -5.37
C SER A 169 13.71 10.28 -5.95
N TRP A 170 14.49 11.05 -5.19
CA TRP A 170 15.84 11.48 -5.58
C TRP A 170 16.82 10.32 -5.71
N ALA A 171 16.79 9.36 -4.78
CA ALA A 171 17.61 8.15 -4.86
C ALA A 171 17.25 7.28 -6.08
N SER A 172 15.97 7.23 -6.43
CA SER A 172 15.47 6.55 -7.64
C SER A 172 16.03 7.19 -8.91
N LEU A 173 16.05 8.53 -8.95
CA LEU A 173 16.61 9.29 -10.06
C LEU A 173 18.12 9.04 -10.21
N LYS A 174 18.90 9.13 -9.14
CA LYS A 174 20.35 8.85 -9.17
C LYS A 174 20.66 7.44 -9.69
N ALA A 175 19.86 6.45 -9.31
CA ALA A 175 20.04 5.08 -9.79
C ALA A 175 19.83 4.91 -11.30
N SER A 176 19.12 5.83 -11.96
CA SER A 176 18.90 5.81 -13.41
C SER A 176 20.09 6.33 -14.24
N GLY A 177 21.11 6.91 -13.60
CA GLY A 177 22.32 7.42 -14.26
C GLY A 177 22.10 8.69 -15.09
N GLN A 178 21.03 9.45 -14.84
CA GLN A 178 20.76 10.72 -15.49
C GLN A 178 21.42 11.87 -14.71
N ASP A 179 22.31 12.63 -15.35
CA ASP A 179 23.04 13.75 -14.73
C ASP A 179 22.17 15.00 -14.48
N ASN A 180 21.02 15.11 -15.15
CA ASN A 180 20.02 16.17 -14.99
C ASN A 180 18.62 15.56 -15.24
N PRO A 181 18.10 14.76 -14.30
CA PRO A 181 16.84 14.06 -14.53
C PRO A 181 15.69 15.07 -14.63
N PRO A 182 14.81 14.97 -15.63
CA PRO A 182 13.55 15.68 -15.60
C PRO A 182 12.73 15.19 -14.38
N PRO A 183 11.88 16.06 -13.81
CA PRO A 183 11.01 15.70 -12.71
C PRO A 183 9.93 14.72 -13.19
N HIS A 184 10.23 13.43 -13.22
CA HIS A 184 9.17 12.41 -13.24
C HIS A 184 9.23 11.63 -11.93
N PRO A 185 8.66 12.22 -10.88
CA PRO A 185 8.72 11.71 -9.53
C PRO A 185 7.82 10.50 -9.39
N ILE A 186 8.07 9.78 -8.30
CA ILE A 186 7.11 8.84 -7.74
C ILE A 186 5.74 9.52 -7.67
N THR A 187 4.71 8.91 -8.26
CA THR A 187 3.33 9.34 -8.07
C THR A 187 2.91 8.96 -6.65
N ILE A 188 2.52 9.96 -5.87
CA ILE A 188 2.04 9.77 -4.51
C ILE A 188 0.53 9.64 -4.54
N GLU A 189 0.01 8.48 -4.17
CA GLU A 189 -1.43 8.28 -4.01
C GLU A 189 -1.82 8.64 -2.57
N TYR A 190 -2.52 9.77 -2.43
CA TYR A 190 -2.96 10.32 -1.15
C TYR A 190 -4.25 9.64 -0.70
N VAL A 191 -4.15 8.63 0.16
CA VAL A 191 -5.27 7.76 0.50
C VAL A 191 -6.06 8.27 1.69
N VAL A 192 -7.37 8.46 1.52
CA VAL A 192 -8.32 8.68 2.61
C VAL A 192 -9.23 7.47 2.80
N ALA A 193 -9.82 7.33 4.00
CA ALA A 193 -10.66 6.18 4.33
C ALA A 193 -11.93 6.06 3.46
N SER A 194 -12.47 7.18 2.96
CA SER A 194 -13.66 7.24 2.11
C SER A 194 -13.83 8.61 1.46
N SER A 195 -14.59 8.68 0.37
CA SER A 195 -15.09 9.93 -0.22
C SER A 195 -16.06 10.70 0.67
N GLN A 196 -16.51 10.09 1.77
CA GLN A 196 -17.39 10.67 2.79
C GLN A 196 -16.69 10.90 4.14
N PHE A 197 -15.37 10.69 4.19
CA PHE A 197 -14.60 10.76 5.43
C PHE A 197 -14.53 12.20 5.96
N ASP A 198 -14.86 12.41 7.23
CA ASP A 198 -14.84 13.74 7.85
C ASP A 198 -14.33 13.64 9.30
N GLU A 199 -13.07 14.04 9.50
CA GLU A 199 -12.43 14.08 10.81
C GLU A 199 -12.92 15.21 11.73
N SER A 200 -13.78 16.12 11.25
CA SER A 200 -14.41 17.13 12.11
C SER A 200 -15.52 16.55 12.99
N VAL A 201 -16.22 15.54 12.48
CA VAL A 201 -17.28 14.81 13.18
C VAL A 201 -16.71 13.59 13.91
N ALA A 202 -15.62 13.04 13.39
CA ALA A 202 -14.92 11.91 13.98
C ALA A 202 -13.93 12.34 15.08
N MET A 203 -13.48 11.36 15.87
CA MET A 203 -12.40 11.58 16.81
C MET A 203 -11.08 11.78 16.05
N ARG A 204 -10.26 12.76 16.46
CA ARG A 204 -8.98 13.09 15.81
C ARG A 204 -8.09 11.87 15.52
N TYR A 205 -7.39 11.93 14.38
CA TYR A 205 -6.38 10.95 13.94
C TYR A 205 -6.95 9.54 13.77
N LEU A 206 -8.00 9.40 12.96
CA LEU A 206 -8.51 8.07 12.64
C LEU A 206 -7.55 7.39 11.67
N ASN A 207 -7.10 6.20 12.06
CA ASN A 207 -6.46 5.27 11.15
C ASN A 207 -7.53 4.39 10.52
N PHE A 208 -7.19 3.68 9.46
CA PHE A 208 -8.06 2.64 8.92
C PHE A 208 -7.28 1.39 8.55
N LYS A 209 -7.96 0.25 8.63
CA LYS A 209 -7.41 -1.00 8.09
C LYS A 209 -7.65 -1.05 6.59
N GLN A 210 -6.62 -1.41 5.85
CA GLN A 210 -6.66 -1.59 4.40
C GLN A 210 -7.65 -2.69 3.98
N PRO A 211 -7.95 -2.79 2.68
CA PRO A 211 -8.77 -3.88 2.15
C PRO A 211 -8.23 -5.28 2.47
N GLY A 212 -9.14 -6.22 2.71
CA GLY A 212 -8.88 -7.66 2.89
C GLY A 212 -9.18 -8.47 1.63
N ARG A 213 -9.78 -7.87 0.61
CA ARG A 213 -10.00 -8.52 -0.71
C ARG A 213 -9.25 -7.76 -1.81
N ARG A 214 -9.40 -8.21 -3.06
CA ARG A 214 -8.90 -7.46 -4.21
C ARG A 214 -9.44 -6.03 -4.15
N CYS A 215 -8.54 -5.07 -4.25
CA CYS A 215 -8.84 -3.66 -4.12
C CYS A 215 -8.23 -2.82 -5.23
N LYS A 216 -8.76 -1.60 -5.41
CA LYS A 216 -8.25 -0.58 -6.32
C LYS A 216 -8.27 0.77 -5.61
N LEU A 217 -7.43 1.69 -6.08
CA LEU A 217 -7.51 3.10 -5.72
C LEU A 217 -8.36 3.79 -6.77
N VAL A 218 -9.35 4.55 -6.31
CA VAL A 218 -10.19 5.37 -7.16
C VAL A 218 -9.95 6.83 -6.78
N PRO A 219 -9.67 7.71 -7.75
CA PRO A 219 -9.53 9.14 -7.49
C PRO A 219 -10.80 9.71 -6.84
N LEU A 220 -10.62 10.63 -5.90
CA LEU A 220 -11.75 11.36 -5.31
C LEU A 220 -12.39 12.28 -6.36
N SER A 221 -13.73 12.37 -6.35
CA SER A 221 -14.43 13.37 -7.16
C SER A 221 -14.20 14.79 -6.61
N PRO A 222 -14.41 15.85 -7.41
CA PRO A 222 -14.31 17.23 -6.92
C PRO A 222 -15.17 17.48 -5.68
N GLU A 223 -16.39 16.95 -5.65
CA GLU A 223 -17.31 17.10 -4.51
C GLU A 223 -16.81 16.37 -3.26
N ALA A 224 -16.07 15.27 -3.43
CA ALA A 224 -15.43 14.56 -2.33
C ALA A 224 -14.21 15.34 -1.81
N LEU A 225 -13.42 15.98 -2.68
CA LEU A 225 -12.27 16.79 -2.28
C LEU A 225 -12.65 17.97 -1.37
N ASP A 226 -13.79 18.62 -1.65
CA ASP A 226 -14.29 19.72 -0.84
C ASP A 226 -14.91 19.27 0.50
N ARG A 227 -15.45 18.05 0.50
CA ARG A 227 -16.14 17.44 1.64
C ARG A 227 -15.19 16.79 2.62
N VAL A 228 -14.20 16.04 2.13
CA VAL A 228 -13.33 15.25 2.99
C VAL A 228 -12.44 16.17 3.81
N ARG A 229 -12.57 16.07 5.14
CA ARG A 229 -11.79 16.87 6.11
C ARG A 229 -10.86 15.97 6.90
N ILE A 230 -9.62 16.43 7.03
CA ILE A 230 -8.54 15.67 7.65
C ILE A 230 -7.59 16.58 8.41
N TYR A 231 -6.94 16.06 9.45
CA TYR A 231 -5.88 16.77 10.15
C TYR A 231 -4.57 16.67 9.36
N PRO A 232 -4.06 17.79 8.81
CA PRO A 232 -2.77 17.80 8.15
C PRO A 232 -1.70 17.77 9.24
N THR A 233 -1.06 16.62 9.44
CA THR A 233 0.06 16.39 10.37
C THR A 233 -0.33 16.08 11.84
N PRO A 234 0.21 15.00 12.43
CA PRO A 234 0.13 14.70 13.86
C PRO A 234 1.22 15.38 14.73
N LEU A 235 2.13 16.15 14.13
CA LEU A 235 3.32 16.70 14.80
C LEU A 235 3.12 18.18 15.17
N GLY A 236 2.52 18.43 16.33
CA GLY A 236 2.80 19.65 17.09
C GLY A 236 1.60 20.56 17.35
N ASP A 237 0.80 20.89 16.34
CA ASP A 237 -0.32 21.82 16.54
C ASP A 237 -1.63 21.05 16.77
N ARG A 238 -1.78 20.56 18.00
CA ARG A 238 -2.98 19.85 18.46
C ARG A 238 -4.24 20.74 18.39
N ASP A 239 -4.10 22.03 18.11
CA ASP A 239 -5.20 22.98 18.13
C ASP A 239 -5.74 23.35 16.74
N GLY A 240 -5.11 22.87 15.66
CA GLY A 240 -5.62 23.08 14.30
C GLY A 240 -6.94 22.36 14.05
N ASP A 241 -7.81 22.94 13.22
CA ASP A 241 -9.02 22.30 12.70
C ASP A 241 -8.69 21.40 11.49
N PRO A 242 -9.50 20.35 11.22
CA PRO A 242 -9.30 19.53 10.03
C PRO A 242 -9.62 20.33 8.76
N VAL A 243 -8.78 20.17 7.74
CA VAL A 243 -8.84 20.94 6.49
C VAL A 243 -9.29 20.07 5.31
N PRO A 244 -9.80 20.66 4.21
CA PRO A 244 -10.05 19.94 2.97
C PRO A 244 -8.79 19.25 2.43
N VAL A 245 -8.95 18.14 1.73
CA VAL A 245 -7.83 17.39 1.11
C VAL A 245 -6.92 18.27 0.25
N PRO A 246 -7.42 19.17 -0.63
CA PRO A 246 -6.56 20.07 -1.40
C PRO A 246 -5.66 20.97 -0.53
N GLN A 247 -6.19 21.45 0.61
CA GLN A 247 -5.42 22.29 1.53
C GLN A 247 -4.36 21.47 2.29
N ALA A 248 -4.68 20.24 2.70
CA ALA A 248 -3.71 19.34 3.32
C ALA A 248 -2.55 18.99 2.37
N ILE A 249 -2.86 18.73 1.08
CA ILE A 249 -1.85 18.49 0.04
C ILE A 249 -1.00 19.75 -0.18
N ALA A 250 -1.61 20.94 -0.22
CA ALA A 250 -0.88 22.19 -0.35
C ALA A 250 0.10 22.41 0.81
N GLY A 251 -0.32 22.15 2.06
CA GLY A 251 0.55 22.22 3.23
C GLY A 251 1.70 21.20 3.20
N ALA A 252 1.43 19.96 2.76
CA ALA A 252 2.50 18.97 2.58
C ALA A 252 3.54 19.41 1.53
N ARG A 253 3.12 20.08 0.46
CA ARG A 253 4.03 20.67 -0.53
C ARG A 253 4.85 21.83 0.04
N GLU A 254 4.29 22.63 0.94
CA GLU A 254 5.02 23.72 1.60
C GLU A 254 6.12 23.17 2.51
N ILE A 255 5.83 22.15 3.31
CA ILE A 255 6.84 21.47 4.14
C ILE A 255 7.97 20.90 3.28
N ALA A 256 7.62 20.26 2.16
CA ALA A 256 8.59 19.79 1.18
C ALA A 256 9.52 20.91 0.66
N CYS A 257 8.98 22.09 0.38
CA CYS A 257 9.77 23.24 -0.05
C CYS A 257 10.71 23.73 1.06
N ASP A 258 10.19 23.87 2.29
CA ASP A 258 10.96 24.39 3.42
C ASP A 258 12.17 23.51 3.75
N TYR A 259 12.02 22.18 3.64
CA TYR A 259 13.09 21.23 3.94
C TYR A 259 14.28 21.31 2.96
N TYR A 260 14.02 21.45 1.66
CA TYR A 260 15.08 21.50 0.64
C TYR A 260 15.56 22.91 0.30
N GLY A 261 15.01 23.95 0.94
CA GLY A 261 15.43 25.36 0.95
C GLY A 261 16.13 25.92 -0.29
N VAL A 262 15.47 26.80 -1.06
CA VAL A 262 16.07 27.67 -2.10
C VAL A 262 17.08 27.02 -3.04
N MET A 263 16.86 25.75 -3.37
CA MET A 263 17.43 25.18 -4.58
C MET A 263 16.86 25.97 -5.77
N GLN A 264 17.70 26.66 -6.54
CA GLN A 264 17.27 27.41 -7.73
C GLN A 264 16.37 26.53 -8.61
N GLY A 265 15.08 26.90 -8.75
CA GLY A 265 14.05 26.07 -9.39
C GLY A 265 12.89 25.62 -8.48
N GLU A 266 12.70 26.25 -7.31
CA GLU A 266 11.71 25.86 -6.27
C GLU A 266 10.28 25.62 -6.76
N GLU A 267 9.77 26.44 -7.69
CA GLU A 267 8.40 26.28 -8.22
C GLU A 267 8.23 25.02 -9.05
N ASP A 268 9.26 24.64 -9.81
CA ASP A 268 9.21 23.45 -10.66
C ASP A 268 9.20 22.19 -9.79
N TYR A 269 9.97 22.18 -8.69
CA TYR A 269 10.00 21.05 -7.77
C TYR A 269 8.73 20.95 -6.92
N ARG A 270 8.21 22.08 -6.39
CA ARG A 270 6.95 22.11 -5.63
C ARG A 270 5.80 21.50 -6.42
N ASN A 271 5.74 21.80 -7.72
CA ASN A 271 4.69 21.32 -8.62
C ASN A 271 5.02 19.98 -9.26
N SER A 272 6.27 19.50 -9.16
CA SER A 272 6.67 18.23 -9.77
C SER A 272 6.00 17.02 -9.16
N LEU A 273 5.83 16.99 -7.82
CA LEU A 273 5.25 15.83 -7.15
C LEU A 273 3.81 15.64 -7.62
N GLU A 274 3.52 14.54 -8.30
CA GLU A 274 2.15 14.17 -8.61
C GLU A 274 1.51 13.57 -7.36
N ILE A 275 0.56 14.27 -6.76
CA ILE A 275 -0.15 13.82 -5.56
C ILE A 275 -1.61 13.64 -5.93
N ASN A 276 -2.05 12.38 -5.99
CA ASN A 276 -3.37 11.97 -6.44
C ASN A 276 -4.25 11.56 -5.24
N PRO A 277 -5.23 12.39 -4.85
CA PRO A 277 -6.15 12.04 -3.78
C PRO A 277 -7.10 10.92 -4.22
N CYS A 278 -7.10 9.83 -3.45
CA CYS A 278 -7.84 8.63 -3.76
C CYS A 278 -8.39 7.95 -2.51
N THR A 279 -9.25 6.96 -2.73
CA THR A 279 -9.72 6.05 -1.69
C THR A 279 -9.74 4.62 -2.19
N PHE A 280 -9.73 3.67 -1.26
CA PHE A 280 -9.83 2.26 -1.59
C PHE A 280 -11.26 1.87 -1.94
N VAL A 281 -11.40 1.12 -3.03
CA VAL A 281 -12.58 0.30 -3.30
C VAL A 281 -12.20 -1.17 -3.27
N GLU A 282 -13.05 -1.98 -2.67
CA GLU A 282 -12.87 -3.42 -2.52
C GLU A 282 -13.96 -4.17 -3.29
N ARG A 283 -13.56 -5.23 -4.00
CA ARG A 283 -14.50 -6.06 -4.76
C ARG A 283 -15.33 -6.91 -3.80
N GLN A 284 -16.64 -6.79 -3.93
CA GLN A 284 -17.64 -7.47 -3.12
C GLN A 284 -18.06 -8.82 -3.74
N PRO A 285 -18.71 -9.73 -2.98
CA PRO A 285 -19.10 -11.04 -3.47
C PRO A 285 -20.16 -10.97 -4.57
N ASP A 286 -20.97 -9.91 -4.57
CA ASP A 286 -21.93 -9.57 -5.62
C ASP A 286 -21.27 -9.04 -6.91
N GLY A 287 -19.93 -8.92 -6.90
CA GLY A 287 -19.13 -8.43 -8.02
C GLY A 287 -19.01 -6.90 -8.10
N THR A 288 -19.69 -6.15 -7.22
CA THR A 288 -19.60 -4.68 -7.15
C THR A 288 -18.30 -4.21 -6.52
N TRP A 289 -17.94 -2.95 -6.72
CA TRP A 289 -16.84 -2.28 -6.04
C TRP A 289 -17.42 -1.28 -5.05
N ARG A 290 -16.95 -1.32 -3.79
CA ARG A 290 -17.43 -0.44 -2.73
C ARG A 290 -16.28 0.10 -1.90
N GLU A 291 -16.38 1.34 -1.45
CA GLU A 291 -15.50 1.85 -0.42
C GLU A 291 -15.69 1.03 0.86
N CYS A 292 -14.60 0.63 1.51
CA CYS A 292 -14.65 -0.25 2.68
C CYS A 292 -13.87 0.28 3.88
N CYS A 293 -12.96 1.23 3.68
CA CYS A 293 -12.04 1.65 4.74
C CYS A 293 -12.72 2.52 5.81
N GLN A 294 -13.81 3.24 5.49
CA GLN A 294 -14.61 3.99 6.46
C GLN A 294 -15.12 3.11 7.62
N GLU A 295 -15.69 1.95 7.28
CA GLU A 295 -16.21 0.98 8.24
C GLU A 295 -15.10 0.27 9.01
N ARG A 296 -13.85 0.47 8.59
CA ARG A 296 -12.63 -0.10 9.18
C ARG A 296 -11.75 0.98 9.81
N THR A 297 -12.33 2.13 10.12
CA THR A 297 -11.64 3.19 10.85
C THR A 297 -11.52 2.84 12.33
N TYR A 298 -10.41 3.24 12.94
CA TYR A 298 -10.17 3.07 14.36
C TYR A 298 -9.40 4.23 14.94
N LYS A 299 -9.66 4.47 16.21
CA LYS A 299 -8.94 5.46 17.00
C LYS A 299 -7.89 4.76 17.86
N PRO A 300 -6.64 5.23 17.89
CA PRO A 300 -5.73 4.86 18.98
C PRO A 300 -6.33 5.32 20.33
N LEU A 301 -6.44 4.44 21.33
CA LEU A 301 -6.83 4.85 22.69
C LEU A 301 -5.70 5.69 23.29
N ASN A 302 -6.02 6.95 23.60
CA ASN A 302 -5.10 8.00 24.02
C ASN A 302 -4.15 8.43 22.90
N ASP A 303 -3.58 9.64 23.00
CA ASP A 303 -2.59 10.15 22.04
C ASP A 303 -1.31 9.28 21.95
N ASN A 304 -1.28 8.14 22.64
CA ASN A 304 -0.28 7.08 22.46
C ASN A 304 -0.64 6.24 21.24
N PHE A 305 -0.21 6.73 20.09
CA PHE A 305 -0.31 6.04 18.80
C PHE A 305 0.26 4.61 18.83
N GLU A 306 1.17 4.28 19.73
CA GLU A 306 1.84 2.97 19.77
C GLU A 306 0.96 1.80 20.27
N LEU A 307 -0.27 2.04 20.72
CA LEU A 307 -1.07 1.03 21.44
C LEU A 307 -2.02 0.19 20.57
N PHE A 308 -2.33 0.65 19.35
CA PHE A 308 -3.36 0.04 18.49
C PHE A 308 -2.86 -0.20 17.09
N GLY A 309 -3.09 -1.40 16.57
CA GLY A 309 -2.77 -1.75 15.19
C GLY A 309 -3.94 -2.36 14.42
N SER A 310 -3.74 -2.49 13.11
CA SER A 310 -4.64 -3.21 12.21
C SER A 310 -4.79 -4.72 12.51
N GLY A 311 -3.88 -5.27 13.34
CA GLY A 311 -3.85 -6.65 13.81
C GLY A 311 -2.72 -6.93 14.82
N PRO A 312 -2.64 -8.15 15.38
CA PRO A 312 -1.55 -8.59 16.26
C PRO A 312 -0.24 -8.87 15.49
N PRO A 313 0.94 -8.54 16.05
CA PRO A 313 2.22 -8.74 15.36
C PRO A 313 2.42 -10.21 15.00
N VAL A 314 2.93 -10.44 13.78
CA VAL A 314 3.29 -11.78 13.27
C VAL A 314 4.82 -11.91 13.22
N GLN A 315 5.36 -12.71 14.14
CA GLN A 315 6.79 -12.98 14.23
C GLN A 315 7.31 -13.60 12.93
N LEU A 316 8.57 -13.33 12.57
CA LEU A 316 9.16 -13.69 11.30
C LEU A 316 9.05 -15.18 10.99
N GLN A 317 9.27 -16.06 11.98
CA GLN A 317 9.17 -17.51 11.80
C GLN A 317 7.73 -18.01 11.54
N ASP A 318 6.72 -17.21 11.90
CA ASP A 318 5.31 -17.55 11.78
C ASP A 318 4.66 -16.94 10.52
N ARG A 319 5.43 -16.19 9.71
CA ARG A 319 4.92 -15.58 8.49
C ARG A 319 4.82 -16.62 7.37
N PRO A 320 3.62 -16.85 6.81
CA PRO A 320 3.48 -17.76 5.68
C PRO A 320 4.13 -17.19 4.43
N ASP A 321 4.60 -18.07 3.54
CA ASP A 321 5.10 -17.70 2.22
C ASP A 321 3.97 -17.05 1.39
N PRO A 322 4.11 -15.77 0.97
CA PRO A 322 3.08 -15.06 0.21
C PRO A 322 2.81 -15.67 -1.17
N GLU A 323 3.71 -16.48 -1.70
CA GLU A 323 3.51 -17.19 -2.97
C GLU A 323 2.66 -18.45 -2.82
N VAL A 324 2.53 -18.98 -1.60
CA VAL A 324 1.78 -20.21 -1.30
C VAL A 324 0.39 -19.89 -0.76
N VAL A 325 0.30 -18.92 0.14
CA VAL A 325 -0.93 -18.54 0.83
C VAL A 325 -1.19 -17.06 0.63
N ARG A 326 -2.44 -16.70 0.33
CA ARG A 326 -2.86 -15.30 0.33
C ARG A 326 -2.74 -14.77 1.76
N ILE A 327 -2.00 -13.68 1.94
CA ILE A 327 -1.71 -13.17 3.29
C ILE A 327 -2.83 -12.24 3.81
N HIS A 328 -3.56 -11.58 2.91
CA HIS A 328 -4.75 -10.78 3.24
C HIS A 328 -6.01 -11.62 3.04
N ASP A 329 -6.08 -12.79 3.66
CA ASP A 329 -7.12 -13.78 3.39
C ASP A 329 -8.30 -13.71 4.35
N VAL A 330 -8.83 -12.50 4.49
CA VAL A 330 -9.56 -12.14 5.69
C VAL A 330 -10.86 -11.39 5.36
N ASP A 331 -11.95 -12.16 5.33
CA ASP A 331 -13.32 -11.69 5.54
C ASP A 331 -13.51 -11.41 7.04
N ILE A 332 -12.94 -10.32 7.56
CA ILE A 332 -13.02 -10.09 9.01
C ILE A 332 -13.85 -8.84 9.28
N ALA A 333 -14.82 -9.02 10.19
CA ALA A 333 -15.19 -7.98 11.12
C ALA A 333 -13.91 -7.32 11.66
N PHE A 334 -13.72 -6.03 11.39
CA PHE A 334 -12.50 -5.36 11.83
C PHE A 334 -12.60 -5.06 13.33
N GLU A 335 -11.78 -5.74 14.12
CA GLU A 335 -11.51 -5.37 15.51
C GLU A 335 -10.07 -4.85 15.59
N PRO A 336 -9.86 -3.58 16.00
CA PRO A 336 -8.53 -3.05 16.24
C PRO A 336 -7.80 -3.90 17.28
N TRP A 337 -6.55 -4.26 17.00
CA TRP A 337 -5.75 -4.99 17.97
C TRP A 337 -5.16 -4.01 18.99
N MET A 338 -5.29 -4.35 20.27
CA MET A 338 -4.71 -3.60 21.39
C MET A 338 -3.59 -4.44 22.00
N ASP A 339 -2.42 -3.84 22.21
CA ASP A 339 -1.30 -4.55 22.83
C ASP A 339 -1.65 -4.97 24.28
N PRO A 340 -1.67 -6.27 24.60
CA PRO A 340 -2.03 -6.75 25.92
C PRO A 340 -1.04 -6.33 27.02
N HIS A 341 0.20 -5.97 26.66
CA HIS A 341 1.23 -5.57 27.61
C HIS A 341 1.11 -4.11 28.04
N THR A 342 0.37 -3.30 27.30
CA THR A 342 0.20 -1.87 27.55
C THR A 342 -1.21 -1.51 28.03
N ALA A 343 -2.14 -2.45 27.97
CA ALA A 343 -3.41 -2.35 28.67
C ALA A 343 -3.14 -2.25 30.18
N MET A 344 -3.12 -1.01 30.71
CA MET A 344 -3.05 -0.77 32.15
C MET A 344 -4.09 -1.66 32.82
N PRO A 345 -3.73 -2.38 33.91
CA PRO A 345 -4.70 -3.19 34.63
C PRO A 345 -5.85 -2.27 35.02
N ARG A 346 -7.03 -2.50 34.46
CA ARG A 346 -8.26 -1.82 34.91
C ARG A 346 -8.38 -2.17 36.37
N GLY A 347 -8.06 -1.21 37.25
CA GLY A 347 -8.30 -1.36 38.68
C GLY A 347 -9.76 -1.73 38.91
N PRO A 348 -10.07 -2.52 39.96
CA PRO A 348 -11.45 -2.86 40.25
C PRO A 348 -12.28 -1.57 40.42
N LEU A 349 -13.40 -1.50 39.69
CA LEU A 349 -14.40 -0.43 39.79
C LEU A 349 -15.09 -0.43 41.15
#